data_AF-A0A1G4ITI0-F1
#
_entry.id   AF-A0A1G4ITI0-F1
#
_cell.length_a   1.000
_cell.length_b   1.000
_cell.length_c   1.000
_cell.angle_alpha   90.00
_cell.angle_beta   90.00
_cell.angle_gamma   90.00
#
_symmetry.space_group_name_H-M   'P 1'
#
loop_
_entity.id
_entity.type
_entity.pdbx_description
1 polymer ?
#
loop_
_entity_poly.entity_id
_entity_poly.type
_entity_poly.pdbx_seq_one_letter_code
_entity_poly.pdbx_strand_id
1 'polypeptide(L)'
;MAPPTPVFGREELEVVRDRIEEPCQLKSLIQHECEYNGLQYVCLPFKRVFQECIVGKQRQKVRFEVTTELTNGAVDATVEKFWVTAGKESEEKVG
;
A
#
# COMPACT_ATOMS: atom_id res chain seq x y z
N MET A 1 2.16 -15.14 -17.28
CA MET A 1 1.77 -14.03 -16.38
C MET A 1 0.74 -14.57 -15.40
N ALA A 2 0.92 -14.39 -14.10
CA ALA A 2 -0.12 -14.79 -13.13
C ALA A 2 -1.30 -13.79 -13.23
N PRO A 3 -2.55 -14.25 -13.10
CA PRO A 3 -3.69 -13.35 -13.12
C PRO A 3 -3.61 -12.34 -11.96
N PRO A 4 -4.07 -11.10 -12.15
CA PRO A 4 -4.07 -10.10 -11.10
C PRO A 4 -4.93 -10.58 -9.92
N THR A 5 -4.39 -10.45 -8.70
CA THR A 5 -5.18 -10.72 -7.49
C THR A 5 -6.22 -9.62 -7.33
N PRO A 6 -7.52 -9.95 -7.19
CA PRO A 6 -8.55 -8.94 -7.02
C PRO A 6 -8.34 -8.16 -5.71
N VAL A 7 -8.45 -6.84 -5.81
CA VAL A 7 -8.40 -5.92 -4.67
C VAL A 7 -9.79 -5.33 -4.51
N PHE A 8 -10.39 -5.52 -3.34
CA PHE A 8 -11.72 -5.03 -3.03
C PHE A 8 -11.66 -3.75 -2.20
N GLY A 9 -12.52 -2.81 -2.53
CA GLY A 9 -12.75 -1.60 -1.74
C GLY A 9 -13.50 -1.90 -0.44
N ARG A 10 -13.59 -0.90 0.45
CA ARG A 10 -14.29 -1.06 1.74
C ARG A 10 -15.78 -1.41 1.58
N GLU A 11 -16.45 -0.82 0.59
CA GLU A 11 -17.87 -1.05 0.33
C GLU A 11 -18.15 -2.45 -0.21
N GLU A 12 -17.23 -3.00 -1.00
CA GLU A 12 -17.32 -4.36 -1.55
C GLU A 12 -17.01 -5.44 -0.50
N LEU A 13 -16.38 -5.04 0.61
CA LEU A 13 -15.94 -5.92 1.68
C LEU A 13 -17.11 -6.55 2.42
N GLU A 14 -18.23 -5.84 2.59
CA GLU A 14 -19.42 -6.33 3.29
C GLU A 14 -19.97 -7.61 2.65
N VAL A 15 -19.97 -7.68 1.32
CA VAL A 15 -20.50 -8.83 0.56
C VAL A 15 -19.61 -10.07 0.68
N VAL A 16 -18.30 -9.87 0.89
CA VAL A 16 -17.31 -10.95 0.91
C VAL A 16 -16.96 -11.39 2.34
N ARG A 17 -17.25 -10.54 3.34
CA ARG A 17 -16.89 -10.73 4.75
C ARG A 17 -17.37 -12.07 5.32
N ASP A 18 -18.61 -12.46 5.04
CA ASP A 18 -19.21 -13.70 5.55
C ASP A 18 -18.58 -14.97 4.98
N ARG A 19 -17.71 -14.84 3.97
CA ARG A 19 -17.04 -15.94 3.28
C ARG A 19 -15.55 -16.02 3.57
N ILE A 20 -15.02 -15.11 4.40
CA ILE A 20 -13.61 -15.07 4.78
C ILE A 20 -13.30 -16.21 5.75
N GLU A 21 -12.27 -16.99 5.45
CA GLU A 21 -11.65 -17.93 6.38
C GLU A 21 -10.50 -17.21 7.10
N GLU A 22 -10.59 -17.11 8.43
CA GLU A 22 -9.51 -16.60 9.28
C GLU A 22 -8.42 -17.65 9.54
N PRO A 23 -7.16 -17.26 9.79
CA PRO A 23 -6.65 -15.90 9.92
C PRO A 23 -6.15 -15.28 8.60
N CYS A 24 -6.40 -13.99 8.41
CA CYS A 24 -5.85 -13.21 7.30
C CYS A 24 -4.43 -12.68 7.61
N GLN A 25 -3.66 -12.36 6.57
CA GLN A 25 -2.31 -11.80 6.71
C GLN A 25 -2.24 -10.36 6.22
N LEU A 26 -1.55 -9.49 6.95
CA LEU A 26 -1.22 -8.16 6.45
C LEU A 26 -0.10 -8.24 5.41
N LYS A 27 -0.25 -7.50 4.32
CA LYS A 27 0.73 -7.29 3.26
C LYS A 27 0.86 -5.80 2.98
N SER A 28 2.05 -5.34 2.65
CA SER A 28 2.28 -3.97 2.19
C SER A 28 2.83 -3.95 0.78
N LEU A 29 2.49 -2.91 0.04
CA LEU A 29 3.06 -2.57 -1.25
C LEU A 29 3.51 -1.13 -1.22
N ILE A 30 4.74 -0.88 -1.68
CA ILE A 30 5.23 0.47 -1.92
C ILE A 30 5.05 0.76 -3.40
N GLN A 31 4.39 1.86 -3.70
CA GLN A 31 4.20 2.37 -5.05
C GLN A 31 4.76 3.79 -5.10
N HIS A 32 4.94 4.31 -6.32
CA HIS A 32 5.39 5.69 -6.51
C HIS A 32 4.33 6.42 -7.31
N GLU A 33 3.92 7.57 -6.81
CA GLU A 33 3.09 8.52 -7.54
C GLU A 33 4.03 9.53 -8.21
N CYS A 34 4.04 9.51 -9.54
CA CYS A 34 4.96 10.33 -10.33
C CYS A 34 4.19 11.42 -11.08
N GLU A 35 4.58 12.67 -10.87
CA GLU A 35 4.04 13.83 -11.58
C GLU A 35 5.15 14.55 -12.35
N TYR A 36 4.85 15.05 -13.55
CA TYR A 36 5.78 15.86 -14.33
C TYR A 36 5.57 17.34 -14.02
N ASN A 37 6.60 18.00 -13.46
CA ASN A 37 6.50 19.40 -13.02
C ASN A 37 6.92 20.43 -14.11
N GLY A 38 7.05 20.00 -15.36
CA GLY A 38 7.53 20.85 -16.47
C GLY A 38 9.04 20.79 -16.71
N LEU A 39 9.82 20.22 -15.79
CA LEU A 39 11.27 20.00 -15.95
C LEU A 39 11.63 18.53 -15.80
N GLN A 40 11.09 17.86 -14.78
CA GLN A 40 11.40 16.48 -14.45
C GLN A 40 10.17 15.74 -13.89
N TYR A 41 10.26 14.41 -13.88
CA TYR A 41 9.32 13.59 -13.12
C TYR A 41 9.73 13.58 -11.65
N VAL A 42 8.80 13.96 -10.79
CA VAL A 42 8.94 13.85 -9.33
C VAL A 42 8.09 12.68 -8.89
N CYS A 43 8.73 11.64 -8.37
CA CYS A 43 8.09 10.41 -7.91
C CYS A 43 8.12 10.33 -6.39
N LEU A 44 6.95 10.41 -5.76
CA LEU A 44 6.81 10.29 -4.31
C LEU A 44 6.39 8.87 -3.94
N PRO A 45 7.15 8.16 -3.08
CA PRO A 45 6.77 6.84 -2.62
C PRO A 45 5.59 6.92 -1.65
N PHE A 46 4.62 6.03 -1.81
CA PHE A 46 3.53 5.83 -0.87
C PHE A 46 3.30 4.34 -0.61
N LYS A 47 2.81 4.03 0.59
CA LYS A 47 2.58 2.67 1.05
C LYS A 47 1.08 2.38 1.07
N ARG A 48 0.69 1.24 0.49
CA ARG A 48 -0.65 0.66 0.62
C ARG A 48 -0.56 -0.59 1.44
N VAL A 49 -1.53 -0.79 2.33
CA VAL A 49 -1.62 -1.94 3.21
C VAL A 49 -2.86 -2.74 2.85
N PHE A 50 -2.68 -4.04 2.68
CA PHE A 50 -3.71 -4.98 2.31
C PHE A 50 -3.84 -6.06 3.36
N GLN A 51 -5.07 -6.50 3.61
CA GLN A 51 -5.35 -7.73 4.32
C GLN A 51 -5.61 -8.83 3.28
N GLU A 52 -4.69 -9.80 3.18
CA GLU A 52 -4.83 -10.97 2.31
C GLU A 52 -5.56 -12.08 3.08
N CYS A 53 -6.75 -12.43 2.61
CA CYS A 53 -7.59 -13.47 3.18
C CYS A 53 -7.83 -14.60 2.18
N ILE A 54 -8.19 -15.77 2.71
CA ILE A 54 -8.69 -16.89 1.91
C ILE A 54 -10.22 -16.85 1.97
N VAL A 55 -10.89 -16.97 0.83
CA VAL A 55 -12.35 -16.90 0.74
C VAL A 55 -12.91 -18.15 0.06
N GLY A 56 -13.94 -18.71 0.70
CA GLY A 56 -14.77 -19.78 0.18
C GLY A 56 -14.05 -21.12 -0.03
N LYS A 57 -14.84 -22.13 -0.42
CA LYS A 57 -14.39 -23.54 -0.56
C LYS A 57 -13.27 -23.75 -1.57
N GLN A 58 -13.11 -22.85 -2.55
CA GLN A 58 -12.04 -22.91 -3.54
C GLN A 58 -10.73 -22.27 -3.06
N ARG A 59 -10.67 -21.80 -1.81
CA ARG A 59 -9.50 -21.17 -1.19
C ARG A 59 -8.93 -20.02 -2.02
N GLN A 60 -9.81 -19.20 -2.58
CA GLN A 60 -9.39 -18.07 -3.40
C GLN A 60 -8.74 -17.00 -2.52
N LYS A 61 -7.58 -16.49 -2.95
CA LYS A 61 -6.95 -15.36 -2.29
C LYS A 61 -7.60 -14.06 -2.74
N VAL A 62 -7.98 -13.25 -1.77
CA VAL A 62 -8.49 -11.89 -1.97
C VAL A 62 -7.68 -10.92 -1.15
N ARG A 63 -7.58 -9.67 -1.61
CA ARG A 63 -6.93 -8.59 -0.87
C ARG A 63 -7.93 -7.47 -0.61
N PHE A 64 -7.96 -7.01 0.62
CA PHE A 64 -8.73 -5.85 1.02
C PHE A 64 -7.79 -4.71 1.32
N GLU A 65 -8.00 -3.55 0.71
CA GLU A 65 -7.22 -2.39 1.09
C GLU A 65 -7.65 -1.89 2.48
N VAL A 66 -6.70 -1.92 3.41
CA VAL A 66 -6.88 -1.51 4.80
C VAL A 66 -5.93 -0.38 5.15
N THR A 67 -5.43 0.37 4.17
CA THR A 67 -4.58 1.55 4.38
C THR A 67 -5.32 2.58 5.25
N THR A 68 -4.83 2.80 6.47
CA THR A 68 -5.31 3.79 7.46
C THR A 68 -4.11 4.33 8.22
N GLU A 69 -4.24 5.44 8.95
CA GLU A 69 -3.16 5.95 9.81
C GLU A 69 -2.64 4.87 10.78
N LEU A 70 -3.54 4.05 11.32
CA LEU A 70 -3.22 2.96 12.25
C LEU A 70 -2.45 1.81 11.58
N THR A 71 -2.90 1.35 10.41
CA THR A 71 -2.25 0.22 9.69
C THR A 71 -1.00 0.66 8.93
N ASN A 72 -0.90 1.95 8.62
CA ASN A 72 0.28 2.55 8.01
C ASN A 72 1.37 2.88 9.04
N GLY A 73 1.05 2.88 10.34
CA GLY A 73 1.98 3.15 11.45
C GLY A 73 3.13 2.14 11.59
N ALA A 74 3.08 1.01 10.90
CA ALA A 74 4.27 0.18 10.68
C ALA A 74 5.16 0.89 9.65
N VAL A 75 6.08 1.74 10.11
CA VAL A 75 6.95 2.52 9.23
C VAL A 75 7.79 1.58 8.37
N ASP A 76 7.68 1.72 7.05
CA ASP A 76 8.52 0.98 6.12
C ASP A 76 9.84 1.73 5.95
N ALA A 77 10.95 1.04 6.18
CA ALA A 77 12.30 1.63 6.11
C ALA A 77 12.59 2.33 4.78
N THR A 78 11.91 1.96 3.70
CA THR A 78 12.04 2.60 2.38
C THR A 78 11.41 3.99 2.36
N VAL A 79 10.21 4.14 2.92
CA VAL A 79 9.49 5.43 3.02
C VAL A 79 10.25 6.36 3.97
N GLU A 80 10.72 5.82 5.09
CA GLU A 80 11.52 6.55 6.06
C GLU A 80 12.81 7.12 5.44
N LYS A 81 13.56 6.28 4.71
CA LYS A 81 14.78 6.71 4.01
C LYS A 81 14.52 7.81 2.98
N PHE A 82 13.40 7.74 2.26
CA PHE A 82 13.03 8.80 1.31
C PHE A 82 12.85 10.15 2.01
N TRP A 83 12.04 10.21 3.07
CA TRP A 83 11.80 11.46 3.80
C TRP A 83 13.04 12.01 4.50
N VAL A 84 13.90 11.13 5.03
CA VAL A 84 15.21 11.52 5.58
C VAL A 84 16.12 12.13 4.51
N THR A 85 16.10 11.59 3.30
CA THR A 85 16.94 12.07 2.18
C THR A 85 16.39 13.40 1.64
N ALA A 86 15.08 13.50 1.45
CA ALA A 86 14.41 14.73 1.00
C ALA A 86 14.59 15.89 2.00
N GLY A 87 14.56 15.60 3.31
CA GLY A 87 14.85 16.61 4.34
C GLY A 87 16.28 17.16 4.26
N LYS A 88 17.27 16.30 3.97
CA LYS A 88 18.67 16.72 3.83
C LYS A 88 18.94 17.57 2.58
N GLU A 89 18.30 17.28 1.46
CA GLU A 89 18.40 18.13 0.25
C GLU A 89 17.80 19.54 0.45
N SER A 90 16.90 19.69 1.43
CA SER A 90 16.25 20.97 1.73
C SER A 90 17.17 21.91 2.52
N GLU A 91 18.08 21.38 3.35
CA GLU A 91 19.04 22.15 4.15
C GLU A 91 20.28 22.57 3.35
N GLU A 92 20.70 21.83 2.32
CA GLU A 92 21.88 22.16 1.52
C GLU A 92 21.62 23.27 0.46
N LYS A 93 20.36 23.63 0.19
CA LYS A 93 20.00 24.76 -0.69
C LYS A 93 19.85 26.11 0.05
N VAL A 94 19.99 26.14 1.36
CA VAL A 94 20.00 27.35 2.20
C VAL A 94 21.35 27.44 2.92
N GLY A 95 22.44 27.50 2.16
CA GLY A 95 23.81 27.61 2.68
C GLY A 95 24.73 28.23 1.64
#